data_AF-A0A935QDL3-F1
#
_entry.id   AF-A0A935QDL3-F1
#
_cell.length_a   1.000
_cell.length_b   1.000
_cell.length_c   1.000
_cell.angle_alpha   90.00
_cell.angle_beta   90.00
_cell.angle_gamma   90.00
#
_symmetry.space_group_name_H-M   'P 1'
#
loop_
_entity.id
_entity.type
_entity.pdbx_description
1 polymer ?
#
loop_
_entity_poly.entity_id
_entity_poly.type
_entity_poly.pdbx_seq_one_letter_code
_entity_poly.pdbx_strand_id
1 'polypeptide(L)'
;MSDVTKCIEILGEAIAFEEEGIRFFTEHAESAGSAIERKIFQSLAKDEQGHRAYLIGLRDELIRTHNLSPLSAGTDHPHDRTPRQIFETALEGVKDPYRYVEEDLEILKGAMEVERKGYAMYAKAAATMESAEAKRLFEHLAGEEQSHYDLLKNTYEYIRDPQGWHEYEEGGMLDGG
;
A
#
# COMPACT_ATOMS: atom_id res chain seq x y z
N MET A 1 23.92 19.25 2.42
CA MET A 1 23.58 17.92 2.97
C MET A 1 23.96 16.90 1.91
N SER A 2 24.63 15.79 2.26
CA SER A 2 24.91 14.73 1.28
C SER A 2 23.64 13.92 1.01
N ASP A 3 23.55 13.30 -0.16
CA ASP A 3 22.44 12.40 -0.50
C ASP A 3 22.28 11.25 0.52
N VAL A 4 23.38 10.76 1.10
CA VAL A 4 23.36 9.73 2.16
C VAL A 4 22.61 10.24 3.40
N THR A 5 22.98 11.43 3.90
CA THR A 5 22.32 12.01 5.09
C THR A 5 20.85 12.26 4.82
N LYS A 6 20.53 12.84 3.66
CA LYS A 6 19.16 13.12 3.27
C LYS A 6 18.32 11.85 3.13
N CYS A 7 18.88 10.80 2.55
CA CYS A 7 18.22 9.50 2.44
C CYS A 7 17.95 8.90 3.82
N ILE A 8 18.92 8.93 4.75
CA ILE A 8 18.73 8.44 6.13
C ILE A 8 17.61 9.19 6.87
N GLU A 9 17.50 10.50 6.67
CA GLU A 9 16.42 11.33 7.24
C GLU A 9 15.06 10.91 6.68
N ILE A 10 14.93 10.83 5.35
CA ILE A 10 13.69 10.41 4.68
C ILE A 10 13.30 8.99 5.08
N LEU A 11 14.25 8.06 5.17
CA LEU A 11 13.97 6.70 5.63
C LEU A 11 13.42 6.70 7.07
N GLY A 12 13.87 7.63 7.92
CA GLY A 12 13.32 7.79 9.27
C GLY A 12 11.87 8.25 9.28
N GLU A 13 11.53 9.22 8.41
CA GLU A 13 10.15 9.68 8.22
C GLU A 13 9.26 8.56 7.66
N ALA A 14 9.77 7.83 6.66
CA ALA A 14 9.08 6.70 6.05
C ALA A 14 8.78 5.60 7.08
N ILE A 15 9.75 5.20 7.91
CA ILE A 15 9.52 4.19 8.96
C ILE A 15 8.41 4.62 9.93
N ALA A 16 8.37 5.90 10.32
CA ALA A 16 7.31 6.39 11.19
C ALA A 16 5.93 6.38 10.49
N PHE A 17 5.90 6.69 9.20
CA PHE A 17 4.71 6.60 8.37
C PHE A 17 4.20 5.16 8.27
N GLU A 18 5.09 4.19 8.00
CA GLU A 18 4.73 2.76 7.99
C GLU A 18 4.15 2.31 9.34
N GLU A 19 4.74 2.75 10.45
CA GLU A 19 4.21 2.45 11.78
C GLU A 19 2.79 2.99 12.01
N GLU A 20 2.47 4.16 11.45
CA GLU A 20 1.12 4.73 11.46
C GLU A 20 0.16 3.89 10.61
N GLY A 21 0.57 3.51 9.39
CA GLY A 21 -0.20 2.64 8.48
C GLY A 21 -0.50 1.29 9.11
N ILE A 22 0.52 0.60 9.66
CA ILE A 22 0.38 -0.70 10.34
C ILE A 22 -0.68 -0.62 11.46
N ARG A 23 -0.62 0.42 12.31
CA ARG A 23 -1.60 0.61 13.39
C ARG A 23 -3.00 0.79 12.83
N PHE A 24 -3.15 1.70 11.86
CA PHE A 24 -4.42 1.98 11.22
C PHE A 24 -5.05 0.69 10.65
N PHE A 25 -4.31 -0.06 9.83
CA PHE A 25 -4.84 -1.27 9.20
C PHE A 25 -5.10 -2.40 10.20
N THR A 26 -4.26 -2.57 11.22
CA THR A 26 -4.46 -3.60 12.25
C THR A 26 -5.73 -3.32 13.05
N GLU A 27 -5.93 -2.08 13.51
CA GLU A 27 -7.10 -1.67 14.29
C GLU A 27 -8.41 -1.84 13.49
N HIS A 28 -8.40 -1.46 12.20
CA HIS A 28 -9.58 -1.59 11.35
C HIS A 28 -9.81 -3.03 10.89
N ALA A 29 -8.78 -3.87 10.77
CA ALA A 29 -8.96 -5.31 10.55
C ALA A 29 -9.69 -6.00 11.72
N GLU A 30 -9.38 -5.62 12.96
CA GLU A 30 -10.02 -6.19 14.15
C GLU A 30 -11.48 -5.79 14.29
N SER A 31 -11.82 -4.57 13.86
CA SER A 31 -13.17 -3.98 13.98
C SER A 31 -13.99 -4.00 12.69
N ALA A 32 -13.46 -4.52 11.58
CA ALA A 32 -14.11 -4.54 10.26
C ALA A 32 -15.49 -5.19 10.29
N GLY A 33 -16.47 -4.52 9.67
CA GLY A 33 -17.85 -4.98 9.55
C GLY A 33 -18.00 -6.17 8.60
N SER A 34 -17.22 -6.22 7.52
CA SER A 34 -17.23 -7.33 6.57
C SER A 34 -15.99 -8.24 6.62
N ALA A 35 -16.14 -9.45 6.09
CA ALA A 35 -15.03 -10.37 5.90
C ALA A 35 -14.05 -9.88 4.82
N ILE A 36 -14.54 -9.16 3.80
CA ILE A 36 -13.68 -8.61 2.73
C ILE A 36 -12.78 -7.51 3.29
N GLU A 37 -13.35 -6.51 3.99
CA GLU A 37 -12.58 -5.43 4.62
C GLU A 37 -11.52 -5.99 5.56
N ARG A 38 -11.90 -6.95 6.41
CA ARG A 38 -10.98 -7.61 7.34
C ARG A 38 -9.76 -8.19 6.62
N LYS A 39 -9.99 -8.96 5.55
CA LYS A 39 -8.91 -9.59 4.79
C LYS A 39 -8.04 -8.56 4.05
N ILE A 40 -8.65 -7.51 3.50
CA ILE A 40 -7.93 -6.42 2.83
C ILE A 40 -7.03 -5.68 3.81
N PHE A 41 -7.58 -5.22 4.95
CA PHE A 41 -6.78 -4.55 5.98
C PHE A 41 -5.69 -5.45 6.56
N GLN A 42 -5.94 -6.76 6.72
CA GLN A 42 -4.89 -7.71 7.11
C GLN A 42 -3.77 -7.84 6.08
N SER A 43 -4.10 -7.78 4.78
CA SER A 43 -3.08 -7.81 3.73
C SER A 43 -2.24 -6.54 3.77
N LEU A 44 -2.87 -5.37 3.79
CA LEU A 44 -2.18 -4.08 3.86
C LEU A 44 -1.30 -3.95 5.10
N ALA A 45 -1.83 -4.31 6.28
CA ALA A 45 -1.05 -4.31 7.52
C ALA A 45 0.21 -5.19 7.43
N LYS A 46 0.14 -6.31 6.71
CA LYS A 46 1.28 -7.21 6.50
C LYS A 46 2.28 -6.62 5.51
N ASP A 47 1.80 -5.98 4.46
CA ASP A 47 2.63 -5.35 3.44
C ASP A 47 3.42 -4.18 4.08
N GLU A 48 2.76 -3.30 4.85
CA GLU A 48 3.44 -2.20 5.58
C GLU A 48 4.43 -2.70 6.66
N GLN A 49 4.16 -3.86 7.29
CA GLN A 49 5.14 -4.49 8.18
C GLN A 49 6.42 -4.90 7.43
N GLY A 50 6.26 -5.36 6.18
CA GLY A 50 7.35 -5.67 5.26
C GLY A 50 8.15 -4.42 4.91
N HIS A 51 7.47 -3.36 4.46
CA HIS A 51 8.08 -2.06 4.16
C HIS A 51 8.87 -1.54 5.35
N ARG A 52 8.25 -1.47 6.54
CA ARG A 52 8.90 -1.02 7.77
C ARG A 52 10.18 -1.80 8.07
N ALA A 53 10.10 -3.13 8.04
CA ALA A 53 11.25 -3.99 8.36
C ALA A 53 12.40 -3.77 7.37
N TYR A 54 12.07 -3.65 6.09
CA TYR A 54 13.04 -3.37 5.04
C TYR A 54 13.71 -2.01 5.22
N LEU A 55 12.91 -0.95 5.42
CA LEU A 55 13.39 0.42 5.60
C LEU A 55 14.29 0.56 6.83
N ILE A 56 13.97 -0.11 7.94
CA ILE A 56 14.84 -0.16 9.13
C ILE A 56 16.20 -0.77 8.78
N GLY A 57 16.20 -1.96 8.16
CA GLY A 57 17.45 -2.63 7.78
C GLY A 57 18.30 -1.80 6.83
N LEU A 58 17.66 -1.15 5.87
CA LEU A 58 18.32 -0.29 4.90
C LEU A 58 18.93 0.96 5.56
N ARG A 59 18.17 1.61 6.44
CA ARG A 59 18.61 2.80 7.16
C ARG A 59 19.80 2.49 8.06
N ASP A 60 19.76 1.38 8.79
CA ASP A 60 20.87 0.94 9.65
C ASP A 60 22.15 0.71 8.85
N GLU A 61 22.02 0.10 7.66
CA GLU A 61 23.15 -0.17 6.77
C GLU A 61 23.73 1.12 6.15
N LEU A 62 22.89 2.08 5.78
CA LEU A 62 23.32 3.40 5.32
C LEU A 62 24.05 4.18 6.41
N ILE A 63 23.57 4.11 7.66
CA ILE A 63 24.24 4.70 8.84
C ILE A 63 25.61 4.03 9.04
N ARG A 64 25.69 2.71 8.93
CA ARG A 64 26.92 1.94 9.16
C ARG A 64 27.98 2.19 8.08
N THR A 65 27.57 2.24 6.83
CA THR A 65 28.49 2.29 5.67
C THR A 65 28.75 3.70 5.17
N HIS A 66 27.91 4.66 5.56
CA HIS A 66 27.93 6.04 5.09
C HIS A 66 27.92 6.17 3.55
N ASN A 67 27.27 5.25 2.85
CA ASN A 67 27.11 5.29 1.40
C ASN A 67 25.80 4.63 0.93
N LEU A 68 25.46 4.81 -0.35
CA LEU A 68 24.21 4.32 -0.95
C LEU A 68 24.34 2.96 -1.65
N SER A 69 25.49 2.30 -1.60
CA SER A 69 25.65 0.97 -2.23
C SER A 69 24.65 -0.10 -1.76
N PRO A 70 24.12 -0.07 -0.51
CA PRO A 70 23.09 -1.02 -0.08
C PRO A 70 21.78 -0.91 -0.86
N LEU A 71 21.45 0.29 -1.37
CA LEU A 71 20.25 0.52 -2.17
C LEU A 71 20.28 -0.26 -3.50
N SER A 72 21.48 -0.53 -4.03
CA SER A 72 21.68 -1.27 -5.28
C SER A 72 21.29 -2.74 -5.18
N ALA A 73 21.22 -3.29 -3.96
CA ALA A 73 20.91 -4.70 -3.72
C ALA A 73 19.41 -4.95 -3.45
N GLY A 74 18.62 -3.90 -3.24
CA GLY A 74 17.24 -4.00 -2.78
C GLY A 74 16.26 -3.26 -3.67
N THR A 75 15.78 -3.93 -4.72
CA THR A 75 14.46 -3.67 -5.33
C THR A 75 13.71 -4.97 -5.61
N ASP A 76 14.27 -6.11 -5.18
CA ASP A 76 13.58 -7.41 -5.23
C ASP A 76 12.73 -7.55 -3.97
N HIS A 77 11.64 -6.79 -3.91
CA HIS A 77 10.50 -7.10 -3.06
C HIS A 77 9.38 -7.58 -3.98
N PRO A 78 9.32 -8.88 -4.27
CA PRO A 78 8.19 -9.42 -5.00
C PRO A 78 6.96 -9.37 -4.10
N HIS A 79 6.14 -8.33 -4.25
CA HIS A 79 4.70 -8.51 -4.06
C HIS A 79 4.20 -9.32 -5.26
N ASP A 80 4.28 -10.66 -5.15
CA ASP A 80 3.85 -11.62 -6.18
C ASP A 80 2.34 -11.50 -6.54
N ARG A 81 1.59 -10.61 -5.88
CA ARG A 81 0.15 -10.47 -5.99
C ARG A 81 -0.24 -9.03 -6.29
N THR A 82 -0.91 -8.85 -7.43
CA THR A 82 -1.55 -7.59 -7.83
C THR A 82 -2.72 -7.24 -6.91
N PRO A 83 -3.15 -5.95 -6.87
CA PRO A 83 -4.37 -5.54 -6.18
C PRO A 83 -5.58 -6.42 -6.52
N ARG A 84 -5.73 -6.76 -7.80
CA ARG A 84 -6.79 -7.64 -8.28
C ARG A 84 -6.75 -9.02 -7.63
N GLN A 85 -5.58 -9.66 -7.57
CA GLN A 85 -5.45 -10.99 -6.96
C GLN A 85 -5.71 -10.97 -5.45
N ILE A 86 -5.29 -9.90 -4.76
CA ILE A 86 -5.57 -9.72 -3.33
C ILE A 86 -7.08 -9.57 -3.12
N PHE A 87 -7.74 -8.76 -3.95
CA PHE A 87 -9.18 -8.54 -3.92
C PHE A 87 -9.96 -9.84 -4.19
N GLU A 88 -9.62 -10.58 -5.24
CA GLU A 88 -10.24 -11.88 -5.57
C GLU A 88 -10.08 -12.87 -4.39
N THR A 89 -8.88 -12.96 -3.81
CA THR A 89 -8.64 -13.79 -2.61
C THR A 89 -9.46 -13.32 -1.41
N ALA A 90 -9.69 -12.02 -1.28
CA ALA A 90 -10.51 -11.47 -0.20
C ALA A 90 -11.99 -11.87 -0.38
N LEU A 91 -12.48 -11.87 -1.62
CA LEU A 91 -13.83 -12.31 -1.99
C LEU A 91 -14.05 -13.82 -1.83
N GLU A 92 -13.02 -14.64 -1.94
CA GLU A 92 -13.16 -16.09 -1.81
C GLU A 92 -13.84 -16.50 -0.50
N GLY A 93 -14.95 -17.23 -0.63
CA GLY A 93 -15.73 -17.72 0.51
C GLY A 93 -16.63 -16.68 1.18
N VAL A 94 -16.68 -15.44 0.68
CA VAL A 94 -17.66 -14.43 1.10
C VAL A 94 -18.99 -14.77 0.43
N LYS A 95 -19.99 -15.18 1.22
CA LYS A 95 -21.32 -15.61 0.74
C LYS A 95 -22.45 -14.64 1.09
N ASP A 96 -22.15 -13.60 1.85
CA ASP A 96 -23.15 -12.74 2.47
C ASP A 96 -23.53 -11.60 1.52
N PRO A 97 -24.81 -11.31 1.26
CA PRO A 97 -25.22 -10.02 0.71
C PRO A 97 -24.91 -8.93 1.74
N TYR A 98 -23.65 -8.48 1.77
CA TYR A 98 -23.18 -7.50 2.75
C TYR A 98 -23.96 -6.20 2.58
N ARG A 99 -24.67 -5.81 3.63
CA ARG A 99 -25.32 -4.51 3.74
C ARG A 99 -24.40 -3.63 4.57
N TYR A 100 -23.52 -2.89 3.88
CA TYR A 100 -22.60 -1.97 4.52
C TYR A 100 -23.33 -0.87 5.30
N VAL A 101 -22.65 -0.33 6.29
CA VAL A 101 -23.06 0.91 6.95
C VAL A 101 -22.18 2.06 6.45
N GLU A 102 -22.67 3.30 6.54
CA GLU A 102 -21.96 4.47 5.98
C GLU A 102 -20.55 4.63 6.59
N GLU A 103 -20.40 4.21 7.84
CA GLU A 103 -19.14 4.19 8.57
C GLU A 103 -18.05 3.33 7.90
N ASP A 104 -18.41 2.19 7.29
CA ASP A 104 -17.47 1.30 6.58
C ASP A 104 -16.85 2.03 5.37
N LEU A 105 -17.68 2.77 4.64
CA LEU A 105 -17.24 3.56 3.49
C LEU A 105 -16.35 4.73 3.90
N GLU A 106 -16.61 5.36 5.06
CA GLU A 106 -15.74 6.42 5.59
C GLU A 106 -14.39 5.87 6.07
N ILE A 107 -14.36 4.67 6.68
CA ILE A 107 -13.11 3.99 7.04
C ILE A 107 -12.27 3.73 5.79
N LEU A 108 -12.89 3.21 4.71
CA LEU A 108 -12.19 2.97 3.44
C LEU A 108 -11.69 4.27 2.79
N LYS A 109 -12.42 5.38 2.92
CA LYS A 109 -11.91 6.70 2.50
C LYS A 109 -10.71 7.13 3.32
N GLY A 110 -10.74 6.91 4.63
CA GLY A 110 -9.61 7.15 5.52
C GLY A 110 -8.39 6.32 5.11
N ALA A 111 -8.59 5.04 4.83
CA ALA A 111 -7.57 4.12 4.33
C ALA A 111 -6.95 4.62 3.01
N MET A 112 -7.79 4.97 2.03
CA MET A 112 -7.33 5.54 0.75
C MET A 112 -6.53 6.83 0.93
N GLU A 113 -6.87 7.66 1.91
CA GLU A 113 -6.12 8.88 2.21
C GLU A 113 -4.77 8.60 2.89
N VAL A 114 -4.63 7.50 3.64
CA VAL A 114 -3.33 7.03 4.14
C VAL A 114 -2.44 6.69 2.96
N GLU A 115 -2.85 5.79 2.08
CA GLU A 115 -2.07 5.39 0.89
C GLU A 115 -1.72 6.58 -0.01
N ARG A 116 -2.67 7.51 -0.22
CA ARG A 116 -2.41 8.71 -1.02
C ARG A 116 -1.33 9.60 -0.41
N LYS A 117 -1.24 9.67 0.93
CA LYS A 117 -0.17 10.39 1.63
C LYS A 117 1.16 9.66 1.51
N GLY A 118 1.16 8.33 1.61
CA GLY A 118 2.34 7.49 1.40
C GLY A 118 2.92 7.69 0.00
N TYR A 119 2.07 7.56 -1.03
CA TYR A 119 2.42 7.86 -2.42
C TYR A 119 3.07 9.24 -2.56
N ALA A 120 2.42 10.28 -2.02
CA ALA A 120 2.92 11.65 -2.14
C ALA A 120 4.25 11.85 -1.40
N MET A 121 4.44 11.21 -0.26
CA MET A 121 5.68 11.24 0.51
C MET A 121 6.82 10.60 -0.30
N TYR A 122 6.62 9.39 -0.81
CA TYR A 122 7.63 8.67 -1.58
C TYR A 122 7.93 9.32 -2.94
N ALA A 123 6.92 9.77 -3.66
CA ALA A 123 7.11 10.52 -4.90
C ALA A 123 7.91 11.81 -4.68
N LYS A 124 7.63 12.53 -3.58
CA LYS A 124 8.42 13.70 -3.18
C LYS A 124 9.85 13.33 -2.81
N ALA A 125 10.04 12.24 -2.05
CA ALA A 125 11.37 11.75 -1.70
C ALA A 125 12.21 11.46 -2.95
N ALA A 126 11.66 10.69 -3.90
CA ALA A 126 12.29 10.40 -5.19
C ALA A 126 12.71 11.66 -5.94
N ALA A 127 11.80 12.64 -6.05
CA ALA A 127 12.07 13.91 -6.73
C ALA A 127 13.20 14.73 -6.09
N THR A 128 13.52 14.48 -4.81
CA THR A 128 14.53 15.24 -4.07
C THR A 128 15.91 14.58 -4.07
N MET A 129 16.04 13.31 -4.48
CA MET A 129 17.31 12.60 -4.54
C MET A 129 18.11 12.97 -5.79
N GLU A 130 19.44 12.87 -5.75
CA GLU A 130 20.28 12.93 -6.95
C GLU A 130 20.68 11.51 -7.41
N SER A 131 21.01 10.63 -6.47
CA SER A 131 21.33 9.22 -6.70
C SER A 131 20.19 8.48 -7.40
N ALA A 132 20.54 7.75 -8.46
CA ALA A 132 19.59 6.94 -9.21
C ALA A 132 19.07 5.75 -8.37
N GLU A 133 19.89 5.22 -7.47
CA GLU A 133 19.52 4.12 -6.56
C GLU A 133 18.45 4.58 -5.58
N ALA A 134 18.64 5.75 -4.95
CA ALA A 134 17.67 6.31 -4.02
C ALA A 134 16.37 6.72 -4.71
N LYS A 135 16.44 7.25 -5.94
CA LYS A 135 15.26 7.51 -6.76
C LYS A 135 14.44 6.25 -7.00
N ARG A 136 15.09 5.19 -7.49
CA ARG A 136 14.43 3.92 -7.80
C ARG A 136 13.73 3.31 -6.59
N LEU A 137 14.38 3.36 -5.42
CA LEU A 137 13.76 2.89 -4.17
C LEU A 137 12.45 3.63 -3.88
N PHE A 138 12.46 4.96 -3.86
CA PHE A 138 11.28 5.73 -3.51
C PHE A 138 10.21 5.72 -4.61
N GLU A 139 10.60 5.61 -5.88
CA GLU A 139 9.66 5.38 -6.99
C GLU A 139 8.97 4.02 -6.86
N HIS A 140 9.70 2.99 -6.44
CA HIS A 140 9.15 1.67 -6.20
C HIS A 140 8.12 1.69 -5.06
N LEU A 141 8.49 2.22 -3.90
CA LEU A 141 7.57 2.34 -2.76
C LEU A 141 6.33 3.17 -3.12
N ALA A 142 6.49 4.29 -3.84
CA ALA A 142 5.33 5.04 -4.34
C ALA A 142 4.41 4.18 -5.23
N GLY A 143 4.97 3.29 -6.06
CA GLY A 143 4.18 2.35 -6.86
C GLY A 143 3.41 1.32 -6.02
N GLU A 144 3.97 0.90 -4.88
CA GLU A 144 3.31 0.00 -3.93
C GLU A 144 2.13 0.69 -3.25
N GLU A 145 2.31 1.91 -2.72
CA GLU A 145 1.21 2.73 -2.16
C GLU A 145 0.09 3.00 -3.17
N GLN A 146 0.44 3.23 -4.45
CA GLN A 146 -0.55 3.39 -5.50
C GLN A 146 -1.36 2.10 -5.71
N SER A 147 -0.69 0.95 -5.64
CA SER A 147 -1.34 -0.36 -5.78
C SER A 147 -2.27 -0.63 -4.59
N HIS A 148 -1.86 -0.28 -3.37
CA HIS A 148 -2.71 -0.34 -2.18
C HIS A 148 -3.92 0.59 -2.29
N TYR A 149 -3.73 1.82 -2.77
CA TYR A 149 -4.82 2.75 -3.05
C TYR A 149 -5.85 2.15 -4.02
N ASP A 150 -5.39 1.56 -5.13
CA ASP A 150 -6.26 0.96 -6.13
C ASP A 150 -7.03 -0.24 -5.55
N LEU A 151 -6.40 -1.04 -4.69
CA LEU A 151 -7.05 -2.13 -3.95
C LEU A 151 -8.20 -1.61 -3.07
N LEU A 152 -7.94 -0.56 -2.29
CA LEU A 152 -8.94 0.05 -1.41
C LEU A 152 -10.06 0.71 -2.19
N LYS A 153 -9.75 1.36 -3.32
CA LYS A 153 -10.74 1.95 -4.22
C LYS A 153 -11.67 0.88 -4.81
N ASN A 154 -11.12 -0.23 -5.30
CA ASN A 154 -11.91 -1.35 -5.80
C ASN A 154 -12.80 -1.94 -4.68
N THR A 155 -12.26 -2.06 -3.47
CA THR A 155 -13.01 -2.51 -2.30
C THR A 155 -14.17 -1.57 -1.96
N TYR A 156 -13.91 -0.26 -1.98
CA TYR A 156 -14.93 0.78 -1.78
C TYR A 156 -16.04 0.69 -2.83
N GLU A 157 -15.68 0.57 -4.12
CA GLU A 157 -16.64 0.50 -5.22
C GLU A 157 -17.49 -0.76 -5.13
N TYR A 158 -16.88 -1.91 -4.85
CA TYR A 158 -17.60 -3.17 -4.63
C TYR A 158 -18.55 -3.10 -3.44
N ILE A 159 -18.11 -2.56 -2.30
CA ILE A 159 -18.95 -2.49 -1.10
C ILE A 159 -20.11 -1.51 -1.33
N ARG A 160 -19.87 -0.37 -1.97
CA ARG A 160 -20.90 0.63 -2.27
C ARG A 160 -21.97 0.12 -3.22
N ASP A 161 -21.59 -0.65 -4.24
CA ASP A 161 -22.51 -1.17 -5.24
C ASP A 161 -22.09 -2.57 -5.74
N PRO A 162 -22.37 -3.64 -4.97
CA PRO A 162 -21.98 -4.99 -5.34
C PRO A 162 -22.65 -5.46 -6.64
N GLN A 163 -23.89 -5.03 -6.91
CA GLN A 163 -24.63 -5.42 -8.12
C GLN A 163 -24.05 -4.77 -9.37
N GLY A 164 -23.77 -3.45 -9.32
CA GLY A 164 -23.12 -2.74 -10.40
C GLY A 164 -21.69 -3.25 -10.67
N TRP A 165 -20.97 -3.71 -9.64
CA TRP A 165 -19.66 -4.34 -9.81
C TRP A 165 -19.73 -5.66 -10.58
N HIS A 166 -20.70 -6.54 -10.25
CA HIS A 166 -20.89 -7.79 -10.98
C HIS A 166 -21.28 -7.55 -12.45
N GLU A 167 -22.12 -6.56 -12.73
CA GLU A 167 -22.48 -6.17 -14.11
C GLU A 167 -21.28 -5.58 -14.88
N TYR A 168 -20.38 -4.87 -14.20
CA TYR A 168 -19.14 -4.35 -14.80
C TYR A 168 -18.14 -5.48 -15.12
N GLU A 169 -17.99 -6.47 -14.24
CA GLU A 169 -17.13 -7.63 -14.50
C GLU A 169 -17.72 -8.59 -15.55
N GLU A 170 -19.03 -8.80 -15.57
CA GLU A 170 -19.71 -9.65 -16.57
C GLU A 170 -19.87 -8.93 -17.93
N GLY A 171 -20.03 -7.60 -17.93
CA GLY A 171 -20.18 -6.77 -19.13
C GLY A 171 -18.86 -6.32 -19.78
N GLY A 172 -17.73 -6.47 -19.08
CA GLY A 172 -16.39 -6.06 -19.53
C GLY A 172 -15.69 -7.00 -20.52
N MET A 173 -16.42 -7.90 -21.17
CA MET A 173 -15.95 -8.69 -22.32
C MET A 173 -17.00 -8.74 -23.44
N LEU A 174 -17.52 -7.59 -23.89
CA LEU A 174 -17.99 -7.44 -25.28
C LEU A 174 -17.73 -6.00 -25.74
N ASP A 175 -16.84 -5.86 -26.72
CA ASP A 175 -16.42 -4.65 -27.47
C ASP A 175 -15.49 -3.66 -26.75
N GLY A 176 -14.27 -3.35 -27.20
CA GLY A 176 -13.49 -3.70 -28.39
C GLY A 176 -12.03 -3.33 -28.10
N GLY A 177 -11.03 -4.00 -28.67
CA GLY A 177 -10.62 -3.82 -30.06
C GLY A 177 -9.27 -3.09 -30.07
#